data_AF-A0A961A208-F1
#
_entry.id   AF-A0A961A208-F1
#
_cell.length_a   1.000
_cell.length_b   1.000
_cell.length_c   1.000
_cell.angle_alpha   90.00
_cell.angle_beta   90.00
_cell.angle_gamma   90.00
#
_symmetry.space_group_name_H-M   'P 1'
#
loop_
_entity.id
_entity.type
_entity.pdbx_description
1 polymer ?
#
loop_
_entity_poly.entity_id
_entity_poly.type
_entity_poly.pdbx_seq_one_letter_code
_entity_poly.pdbx_strand_id
1 'polypeptide(L)'
;MWQSYKKISLALVLWVLSLSACGGFDAGIEANSIHELDLEGENSLIYDLTAPIPVLVSDEGAVTSSEPITVMLSFSENIQDLAWEDFELSNAKLLNLESLDDQTYLLEIMPILEGEVQLSLPAGAVEDLAGNLSEASNVFSVEYRQVLITISKEE
;
A
#
# COMPACT_ATOMS: atom_id res chain seq x y z
N MET A 1 -0.03 -11.93 29.65
CA MET A 1 -0.06 -11.75 28.18
C MET A 1 1.17 -10.94 27.79
N TRP A 2 1.77 -11.29 26.66
CA TRP A 2 3.20 -11.30 26.39
C TRP A 2 3.96 -9.96 26.38
N GLN A 3 5.17 -10.04 26.93
CA GLN A 3 6.31 -9.15 26.74
C GLN A 3 6.96 -9.39 25.38
N SER A 4 7.33 -8.34 24.63
CA SER A 4 8.60 -8.27 23.86
C SER A 4 8.71 -6.95 23.08
N TYR A 5 9.18 -5.88 23.72
CA TYR A 5 9.96 -4.87 23.01
C TYR A 5 11.43 -5.14 23.33
N LYS A 6 12.10 -5.89 22.44
CA LYS A 6 13.56 -6.01 22.46
C LYS A 6 14.14 -4.65 22.07
N LYS A 7 14.46 -3.83 23.07
CA LYS A 7 15.39 -2.71 22.94
C LYS A 7 16.73 -3.26 22.46
N ILE A 8 17.01 -3.15 21.16
CA ILE A 8 18.36 -3.35 20.62
C ILE A 8 18.99 -1.97 20.54
N SER A 9 19.73 -1.61 21.58
CA SER A 9 20.62 -0.44 21.56
C SER A 9 21.97 -0.93 21.01
N LEU A 10 22.31 -0.51 19.79
CA LEU A 10 23.54 -0.93 19.11
C LEU A 10 24.56 0.23 19.11
N ALA A 11 25.42 0.20 20.12
CA ALA A 11 26.80 0.70 20.24
C ALA A 11 27.29 1.89 19.37
N LEU A 12 27.86 2.89 20.05
CA LEU A 12 29.32 3.07 19.99
C LEU A 12 29.88 3.60 21.33
N VAL A 13 30.21 2.65 22.21
CA VAL A 13 31.15 2.85 23.33
C VAL A 13 32.55 2.77 22.74
N LEU A 14 33.28 3.89 22.62
CA LEU A 14 34.75 3.95 22.52
C LEU A 14 35.25 5.39 22.37
N TRP A 15 35.56 6.06 23.48
CA TRP A 15 36.85 6.76 23.72
C TRP A 15 36.81 7.48 25.08
N VAL A 16 37.01 6.72 26.16
CA VAL A 16 37.57 7.30 27.39
C VAL A 16 38.86 6.53 27.63
N LEU A 17 40.00 7.18 27.38
CA LEU A 17 41.26 7.07 28.14
C LEU A 17 42.44 7.64 27.32
N SER A 18 42.81 8.87 27.63
CA SER A 18 44.16 9.45 27.45
C SER A 18 44.02 10.95 27.76
N LEU A 19 44.48 11.50 28.87
CA LEU A 19 45.86 11.42 29.33
C LEU A 19 45.91 11.73 30.83
N SER A 20 46.72 10.96 31.57
CA SER A 20 47.04 11.22 32.97
C SER A 20 47.78 12.55 33.14
N ALA A 21 47.28 13.33 34.10
CA ALA A 21 48.01 14.16 35.05
C ALA A 21 49.43 14.63 34.65
N CYS A 22 49.54 15.92 34.33
CA CYS A 22 50.71 16.71 34.70
C CYS A 22 50.29 18.14 35.06
N GLY A 23 50.45 18.50 36.34
CA GLY A 23 50.61 19.87 36.82
C GLY A 23 49.33 20.70 36.98
N GLY A 24 48.99 21.00 38.23
CA GLY A 24 47.87 21.87 38.56
C GLY A 24 48.06 23.33 38.13
N PHE A 25 46.94 23.98 37.84
CA PHE A 25 46.69 25.40 38.07
C PHE A 25 45.18 25.57 38.16
N ASP A 26 44.71 25.97 39.34
CA ASP A 26 43.34 26.41 39.58
C ASP A 26 43.22 27.86 39.07
N ALA A 27 42.44 28.07 38.01
CA ALA A 27 41.90 29.35 37.63
C ALA A 27 40.71 29.13 36.68
N GLY A 28 39.53 29.51 37.17
CA GLY A 28 38.26 29.36 36.48
C GLY A 28 38.29 29.79 35.02
N ILE A 29 37.90 28.85 34.16
CA ILE A 29 37.07 29.14 33.02
C ILE A 29 35.76 28.43 33.35
N GLU A 30 34.73 29.24 33.59
CA GLU A 30 33.34 28.83 33.71
C GLU A 30 33.03 27.81 32.63
N ALA A 31 32.16 26.84 32.91
CA ALA A 31 31.64 25.91 31.91
C ALA A 31 30.91 26.69 30.81
N ASN A 32 31.66 27.32 29.91
CA ASN A 32 31.17 28.05 28.77
C ASN A 32 31.03 27.05 27.64
N SER A 33 29.87 26.41 27.63
CA SER A 33 29.26 25.86 26.43
C SER A 33 30.18 24.93 25.64
N ILE A 34 30.44 23.75 26.17
CA ILE A 34 30.18 22.62 25.29
C ILE A 34 28.67 22.55 25.22
N HIS A 35 28.14 23.03 24.09
CA HIS A 35 26.79 22.81 23.65
C HIS A 35 26.42 21.41 24.11
N GLU A 36 25.48 21.34 25.04
CA GLU A 36 24.54 20.25 25.08
C GLU A 36 24.27 19.96 23.60
N LEU A 37 24.70 18.81 23.10
CA LEU A 37 24.06 18.28 21.91
C LEU A 37 22.65 18.02 22.41
N ASP A 38 21.87 19.09 22.47
CA ASP A 38 20.44 19.04 22.54
C ASP A 38 20.14 18.13 21.37
N LEU A 39 19.68 16.94 21.70
CA LEU A 39 19.20 15.99 20.71
C LEU A 39 17.87 16.60 20.25
N GLU A 40 17.98 17.73 19.55
CA GLU A 40 16.95 18.55 18.94
C GLU A 40 16.36 17.69 17.84
N GLY A 41 15.36 16.92 18.24
CA GLY A 41 14.81 15.85 17.45
C GLY A 41 15.38 14.52 17.90
N GLU A 42 14.66 13.86 18.79
CA GLU A 42 14.41 12.45 18.51
C GLU A 42 13.84 12.40 17.09
N ASN A 43 14.71 12.19 16.10
CA ASN A 43 14.31 11.70 14.79
C ASN A 43 13.75 10.30 15.05
N SER A 44 12.51 10.25 15.51
CA SER A 44 11.71 9.04 15.58
C SER A 44 11.53 8.60 14.13
N LEU A 45 12.43 7.74 13.67
CA LEU A 45 12.27 7.02 12.43
C LEU A 45 11.14 6.02 12.68
N ILE A 46 9.92 6.46 12.41
CA ILE A 46 8.75 5.59 12.41
C ILE A 46 8.88 4.79 11.11
N TYR A 47 9.37 3.55 11.24
CA TYR A 47 9.38 2.61 10.13
C TYR A 47 7.98 2.03 9.99
N ASP A 48 7.35 2.29 8.86
CA ASP A 48 6.14 1.57 8.47
C ASP A 48 6.53 0.22 7.86
N LEU A 49 5.87 -0.84 8.29
CA LEU A 49 6.08 -2.21 7.83
C LEU A 49 4.77 -2.89 7.43
N THR A 50 3.65 -2.14 7.39
CA THR A 50 2.36 -2.70 6.95
C THR A 50 2.31 -2.67 5.44
N ALA A 51 1.85 -3.79 4.86
CA ALA A 51 1.63 -3.88 3.44
C ALA A 51 0.19 -3.46 3.12
N PRO A 52 -0.04 -2.71 2.03
CA PRO A 52 -1.38 -2.40 1.57
C PRO A 52 -2.12 -3.68 1.14
N ILE A 53 -3.36 -3.83 1.61
CA ILE A 53 -4.23 -4.97 1.32
C ILE A 53 -5.32 -4.54 0.34
N PRO A 54 -5.24 -4.93 -0.94
CA PRO A 54 -6.27 -4.65 -1.93
C PRO A 54 -7.51 -5.54 -1.79
N VAL A 55 -8.69 -4.96 -1.96
CA VAL A 55 -9.97 -5.67 -1.98
C VAL A 55 -10.82 -5.19 -3.15
N LEU A 56 -11.26 -6.13 -4.00
CA LEU A 56 -12.13 -5.92 -5.15
C LEU A 56 -13.57 -6.31 -4.82
N VAL A 57 -14.51 -5.39 -5.01
CA VAL A 57 -15.94 -5.59 -4.74
C VAL A 57 -16.77 -5.04 -5.90
N SER A 58 -17.86 -5.70 -6.25
CA SER A 58 -18.87 -5.19 -7.16
C SER A 58 -20.26 -5.41 -6.56
N ASP A 59 -21.21 -4.57 -6.95
CA ASP A 59 -22.63 -4.76 -6.62
C ASP A 59 -23.32 -5.78 -7.55
N GLU A 60 -22.61 -6.25 -8.58
CA GLU A 60 -23.12 -7.29 -9.48
C GLU A 60 -23.40 -8.61 -8.74
N GLY A 61 -24.45 -9.31 -9.17
CA GLY A 61 -24.74 -10.65 -8.70
C GLY A 61 -23.76 -11.69 -9.26
N ALA A 62 -23.98 -12.97 -8.97
CA ALA A 62 -23.16 -14.06 -9.51
C ALA A 62 -23.23 -14.19 -11.05
N VAL A 63 -24.29 -13.65 -11.67
CA VAL A 63 -24.49 -13.59 -13.11
C VAL A 63 -24.90 -12.17 -13.47
N THR A 64 -24.30 -11.60 -14.50
CA THR A 64 -24.61 -10.25 -14.98
C THR A 64 -24.75 -10.18 -16.50
N SER A 65 -25.49 -9.18 -16.96
CA SER A 65 -25.53 -8.75 -18.36
C SER A 65 -25.10 -7.28 -18.52
N SER A 66 -24.53 -6.69 -17.47
CA SER A 66 -24.05 -5.30 -17.47
C SER A 66 -22.80 -5.16 -18.34
N GLU A 67 -22.76 -4.09 -19.13
CA GLU A 67 -21.59 -3.68 -19.91
C GLU A 67 -21.52 -2.14 -19.88
N PRO A 68 -20.49 -1.53 -19.25
CA PRO A 68 -19.41 -2.16 -18.49
C PRO A 68 -19.86 -2.71 -17.12
N ILE A 69 -18.99 -3.53 -16.52
CA ILE A 69 -19.10 -3.98 -15.13
C ILE A 69 -18.27 -3.03 -14.26
N THR A 70 -18.90 -2.45 -13.24
CA THR A 70 -18.24 -1.58 -12.27
C THR A 70 -17.67 -2.40 -11.12
N VAL A 71 -16.38 -2.24 -10.84
CA VAL A 71 -15.68 -2.88 -9.71
C VAL A 71 -15.00 -1.79 -8.89
N MET A 72 -15.27 -1.78 -7.59
CA MET A 72 -14.57 -0.94 -6.62
C MET A 72 -13.35 -1.68 -6.10
N LEU A 73 -12.20 -1.00 -6.13
CA LEU A 73 -10.96 -1.44 -5.50
C LEU A 73 -10.69 -0.55 -4.30
N SER A 74 -10.48 -1.14 -3.13
CA SER A 74 -10.04 -0.41 -1.93
C SER A 74 -8.78 -1.01 -1.33
N PHE A 75 -7.92 -0.17 -0.78
CA PHE A 75 -6.73 -0.56 -0.04
C PHE A 75 -6.89 -0.30 1.46
N SER A 76 -6.11 -1.00 2.30
CA SER A 76 -6.07 -0.77 3.76
C SER A 76 -5.33 0.50 4.17
N GLU A 77 -4.57 1.09 3.25
CA GLU A 77 -3.74 2.28 3.42
C GLU A 77 -3.46 2.94 2.07
N ASN A 78 -2.92 4.16 2.10
CA ASN A 78 -2.63 4.93 0.90
C ASN A 78 -1.54 4.25 0.05
N ILE A 79 -1.78 4.15 -1.26
CA ILE A 79 -0.83 3.57 -2.22
C ILE A 79 -0.38 4.60 -3.26
N GLN A 80 0.62 4.23 -4.05
CA GLN A 80 1.15 5.03 -5.14
C GLN A 80 1.19 4.23 -6.44
N ASP A 81 1.23 4.95 -7.57
CA ASP A 81 1.56 4.43 -8.89
C ASP A 81 0.71 3.26 -9.43
N LEU A 82 -0.56 3.13 -8.99
CA LEU A 82 -1.50 2.17 -9.58
C LEU A 82 -1.78 2.51 -11.06
N ALA A 83 -1.53 1.55 -11.94
CA ALA A 83 -1.68 1.66 -13.37
C ALA A 83 -2.56 0.53 -13.96
N TRP A 84 -2.82 0.60 -15.26
CA TRP A 84 -3.68 -0.37 -15.94
C TRP A 84 -3.02 -1.73 -16.10
N GLU A 85 -1.70 -1.72 -16.25
CA GLU A 85 -0.86 -2.88 -16.49
C GLU A 85 -0.68 -3.75 -15.24
N ASP A 86 -1.06 -3.24 -14.08
CA ASP A 86 -0.93 -3.92 -12.79
C ASP A 86 -1.98 -5.02 -12.60
N PHE A 87 -3.07 -4.99 -13.38
CA PHE A 87 -4.17 -5.92 -13.24
C PHE A 87 -4.01 -7.17 -14.12
N GLU A 88 -4.40 -8.31 -13.57
CA GLU A 88 -4.62 -9.54 -14.33
C GLU A 88 -6.11 -9.66 -14.68
N LEU A 89 -6.43 -9.66 -15.99
CA LEU A 89 -7.80 -9.82 -16.49
C LEU A 89 -7.93 -11.09 -17.33
N SER A 90 -9.06 -11.78 -17.16
CA SER A 90 -9.49 -12.88 -18.02
C SER A 90 -10.87 -12.59 -18.59
N ASN A 91 -11.03 -12.78 -19.90
CA ASN A 91 -12.27 -12.50 -20.64
C ASN A 91 -12.82 -11.07 -20.48
N ALA A 92 -11.95 -10.11 -20.12
CA ALA A 92 -12.30 -8.71 -19.96
C ALA A 92 -11.18 -7.77 -20.40
N LYS A 93 -11.54 -6.51 -20.62
CA LYS A 93 -10.61 -5.39 -20.81
C LYS A 93 -10.95 -4.29 -19.83
N LEU A 94 -9.93 -3.67 -19.25
CA LEU A 94 -10.10 -2.45 -18.48
C LEU A 94 -10.46 -1.29 -19.45
N LEU A 95 -11.53 -0.56 -19.15
CA LEU A 95 -11.98 0.62 -19.90
C LEU A 95 -11.68 1.91 -19.16
N ASN A 96 -11.78 1.88 -17.83
CA ASN A 96 -11.54 3.03 -16.99
C ASN A 96 -10.92 2.60 -15.66
N LEU A 97 -10.05 3.46 -15.14
CA LEU A 97 -9.49 3.40 -13.80
C LEU A 97 -9.50 4.82 -13.25
N GLU A 98 -10.41 5.08 -12.33
CA GLU A 98 -10.61 6.39 -11.71
C GLU A 98 -10.24 6.32 -10.23
N SER A 99 -9.37 7.22 -9.76
CA SER A 99 -9.12 7.41 -8.33
C SER A 99 -10.24 8.26 -7.73
N LEU A 100 -10.90 7.74 -6.70
CA LEU A 100 -11.86 8.49 -5.90
C LEU A 100 -11.13 9.21 -4.75
N ASP A 101 -10.15 8.54 -4.17
CA ASP A 101 -9.20 9.05 -3.17
C ASP A 101 -7.90 8.21 -3.20
N ASP A 102 -7.01 8.42 -2.22
CA ASP A 102 -5.69 7.76 -2.14
C ASP A 102 -5.78 6.23 -1.85
N GLN A 103 -6.96 5.72 -1.50
CA GLN A 103 -7.19 4.32 -1.10
C GLN A 103 -8.26 3.63 -1.94
N THR A 104 -9.10 4.38 -2.66
CA THR A 104 -10.29 3.86 -3.32
C THR A 104 -10.31 4.23 -4.79
N TYR A 105 -10.55 3.23 -5.62
CA TYR A 105 -10.56 3.34 -7.07
C TYR A 105 -11.83 2.71 -7.64
N LEU A 106 -12.34 3.31 -8.71
CA LEU A 106 -13.44 2.80 -9.51
C LEU A 106 -12.90 2.27 -10.83
N LEU A 107 -13.13 0.98 -11.08
CA LEU A 107 -12.76 0.30 -12.30
C LEU A 107 -14.00 0.02 -13.13
N GLU A 108 -13.90 0.24 -14.43
CA GLU A 108 -14.89 -0.22 -15.40
C GLU A 108 -14.25 -1.26 -16.30
N ILE A 109 -14.75 -2.49 -16.27
CA ILE A 109 -14.27 -3.57 -17.12
C ILE A 109 -15.33 -3.97 -18.15
N MET A 110 -14.89 -4.23 -19.38
CA MET A 110 -15.73 -4.69 -20.48
C MET A 110 -15.54 -6.19 -20.69
N PRO A 111 -16.58 -7.02 -20.48
CA PRO A 111 -16.57 -8.42 -20.93
C PRO A 111 -16.26 -8.53 -22.42
N ILE A 112 -15.51 -9.57 -22.82
CA ILE A 112 -15.18 -9.82 -24.24
C ILE A 112 -16.16 -10.81 -24.87
N LEU A 113 -16.45 -11.91 -24.16
CA LEU A 113 -17.36 -12.98 -24.57
C LEU A 113 -18.23 -13.43 -23.40
N GLU A 114 -19.33 -14.12 -23.69
CA GLU A 114 -20.10 -14.81 -22.66
C GLU A 114 -19.24 -15.82 -21.88
N GLY A 115 -19.51 -15.92 -20.58
CA GLY A 115 -18.81 -16.79 -19.64
C GLY A 115 -18.15 -16.04 -18.50
N GLU A 116 -17.25 -16.73 -17.80
CA GLU A 116 -16.60 -16.20 -16.60
C GLU A 116 -15.67 -15.03 -16.96
N VAL A 117 -15.86 -13.92 -16.26
CA VAL A 117 -15.01 -12.72 -16.28
C VAL A 117 -14.26 -12.67 -14.95
N GLN A 118 -12.93 -12.54 -15.01
CA GLN A 118 -12.10 -12.44 -13.81
C GLN A 118 -11.20 -11.20 -13.82
N LEU A 119 -10.99 -10.65 -12.62
CA LEU A 119 -10.09 -9.53 -12.35
C LEU A 119 -9.37 -9.78 -11.01
N SER A 120 -8.05 -9.56 -10.99
CA SER A 120 -7.25 -9.56 -9.77
C SER A 120 -6.08 -8.59 -9.85
N LEU A 121 -5.59 -8.15 -8.69
CA LEU A 121 -4.34 -7.43 -8.52
C LEU A 121 -3.31 -8.40 -7.88
N PRO A 122 -2.19 -8.70 -8.55
CA PRO A 122 -1.17 -9.61 -8.02
C PRO A 122 -0.41 -8.96 -6.86
N ALA A 123 0.27 -9.78 -6.04
CA ALA A 123 1.09 -9.27 -4.95
C ALA A 123 2.26 -8.43 -5.47
N GLY A 124 2.52 -7.31 -4.81
CA GLY A 124 3.58 -6.36 -5.15
C GLY A 124 3.32 -5.57 -6.43
N ALA A 125 2.07 -5.48 -6.87
CA ALA A 125 1.68 -4.63 -7.99
C ALA A 125 1.85 -3.14 -7.67
N VAL A 126 1.49 -2.74 -6.45
CA VAL A 126 1.64 -1.37 -5.94
C VAL A 126 2.40 -1.34 -4.61
N GLU A 127 2.89 -0.16 -4.24
CA GLU A 127 3.54 0.12 -2.96
C GLU A 127 2.91 1.32 -2.23
N ASP A 128 3.10 1.37 -0.93
CA ASP A 128 2.75 2.53 -0.09
C ASP A 128 3.83 3.64 -0.16
N LEU A 129 3.67 4.68 0.66
CA LEU A 129 4.67 5.77 0.78
C LEU A 129 5.96 5.35 1.51
N ALA A 130 5.96 4.23 2.22
CA ALA A 130 7.10 3.70 2.94
C ALA A 130 7.88 2.64 2.13
N GLY A 131 7.39 2.25 0.96
CA GLY A 131 7.96 1.24 0.08
C GLY A 131 7.56 -0.20 0.41
N ASN A 132 6.48 -0.40 1.18
CA ASN A 132 5.93 -1.73 1.41
C ASN A 132 5.08 -2.16 0.20
N LEU A 133 5.43 -3.32 -0.36
CA LEU A 133 4.71 -3.94 -1.47
C LEU A 133 3.35 -4.50 -1.02
N SER A 134 2.34 -4.30 -1.84
CA SER A 134 0.97 -4.81 -1.62
C SER A 134 0.87 -6.33 -1.51
N GLU A 135 -0.12 -6.79 -0.76
CA GLU A 135 -0.58 -8.18 -0.84
C GLU A 135 -1.36 -8.43 -2.16
N ALA A 136 -1.59 -9.70 -2.49
CA ALA A 136 -2.50 -10.03 -3.60
C ALA A 136 -3.95 -9.75 -3.20
N SER A 137 -4.76 -9.28 -4.14
CA SER A 137 -6.20 -9.09 -3.91
C SER A 137 -6.95 -10.41 -3.85
N ASN A 138 -8.23 -10.34 -3.48
CA ASN A 138 -9.18 -11.38 -3.88
C ASN A 138 -9.35 -11.41 -5.40
N VAL A 139 -9.82 -12.54 -5.93
CA VAL A 139 -10.22 -12.64 -7.33
C VAL A 139 -11.69 -12.25 -7.44
N PHE A 140 -11.97 -11.18 -8.18
CA PHE A 140 -13.32 -10.87 -8.61
C PHE A 140 -13.70 -11.83 -9.76
N SER A 141 -14.84 -12.51 -9.65
CA SER A 141 -15.36 -13.39 -10.70
C SER A 141 -16.87 -13.22 -10.85
N VAL A 142 -17.34 -13.09 -12.08
CA VAL A 142 -18.76 -13.01 -12.43
C VAL A 142 -19.03 -13.71 -13.76
N GLU A 143 -20.16 -14.40 -13.86
CA GLU A 143 -20.61 -15.01 -15.11
C GLU A 143 -21.31 -13.95 -15.98
N TYR A 144 -20.72 -13.59 -17.12
CA TYR A 144 -21.32 -12.66 -18.07
C TYR A 144 -22.22 -13.39 -19.09
N ARG A 145 -23.43 -12.87 -19.29
CA ARG A 145 -24.40 -13.38 -20.29
C ARG A 145 -25.02 -12.25 -21.08
N GLN A 146 -25.07 -12.39 -22.40
CA GLN A 146 -25.75 -11.44 -23.26
C GLN A 146 -27.27 -11.65 -23.18
N VAL A 147 -28.01 -10.54 -23.10
CA VAL A 147 -29.47 -10.59 -23.25
C VAL A 147 -29.80 -10.70 -24.74
N LEU A 148 -30.21 -11.88 -25.17
CA LEU A 148 -30.71 -12.08 -26.53
C LEU A 148 -32.09 -11.41 -26.69
N ILE A 149 -32.14 -10.29 -27.43
CA ILE A 149 -33.42 -9.68 -27.82
C ILE A 149 -33.97 -10.45 -29.03
N THR A 150 -35.05 -11.21 -28.81
CA THR A 150 -35.78 -11.85 -29.91
C THR A 150 -36.89 -10.91 -30.39
N ILE A 151 -36.74 -10.34 -31.58
CA ILE A 151 -37.81 -9.55 -32.22
C ILE A 151 -38.72 -10.53 -32.97
N SER A 152 -39.87 -10.88 -32.39
CA SER A 152 -40.96 -11.49 -33.16
C SER A 152 -41.59 -10.41 -34.04
N LYS A 153 -41.51 -10.55 -35.37
CA LYS A 153 -42.33 -9.75 -36.27
C LYS A 153 -43.80 -10.11 -36.01
N GLU A 154 -44.63 -9.13 -35.65
CA GLU A 154 -46.08 -9.26 -35.78
C GLU A 154 -46.41 -9.38 -37.27
N GLU A 155 -47.05 -10.48 -37.66
CA GLU A 155 -47.73 -10.64 -38.95
C GLU A 155 -49.11 -9.97 -38.93
#